data_AF-A0A7J4UPQ0-F1
#
_entry.id   AF-A0A7J4UPQ0-F1
#
_cell.length_a   1.000
_cell.length_b   1.000
_cell.length_c   1.000
_cell.angle_alpha   90.00
_cell.angle_beta   90.00
_cell.angle_gamma   90.00
#
_symmetry.space_group_name_H-M   'P 1'
#
loop_
_entity.id
_entity.type
_entity.pdbx_description
1 polymer ?
#
loop_
_entity_poly.entity_id
_entity_poly.type
_entity_poly.pdbx_seq_one_letter_code
_entity_poly.pdbx_strand_id
1 'polypeptide(L)'
;MKKDYITIPLKEIRRRKLRSWLTLIGIIIGIAAVVSLITLGSGLKNAIEGQFAALGNDKLFVSPKGNTFSPGLSIDAVSINDDDLKVVERVQGVRRATGFATTTG
;
A
#
# COMPACT_ATOMS: atom_id res chain seq x y z
N MET A 1 34.89 38.03 25.43
CA MET A 1 34.38 38.39 24.09
C MET A 1 33.63 37.26 23.39
N LYS A 2 34.23 36.11 23.00
CA LYS A 2 33.44 35.05 22.32
C LYS A 2 32.49 34.27 23.24
N LYS A 3 32.82 34.10 24.53
CA LYS A 3 31.98 33.37 25.50
C LYS A 3 30.65 34.08 25.80
N ASP A 4 30.64 35.41 25.69
CA ASP A 4 29.50 36.25 26.08
C ASP A 4 28.28 36.04 25.16
N TYR A 5 28.52 35.76 23.88
CA TYR A 5 27.46 35.47 22.90
C TYR A 5 26.64 34.22 23.21
N ILE A 6 27.20 33.27 23.96
CA ILE A 6 26.55 32.00 24.30
C ILE A 6 25.95 32.08 25.70
N THR A 7 26.66 32.72 26.65
CA THR A 7 26.25 32.80 28.06
C THR A 7 25.07 33.75 28.30
N ILE A 8 24.99 34.88 27.58
CA ILE A 8 23.89 35.85 27.72
C ILE A 8 22.52 35.23 27.36
N PRO A 9 22.31 34.61 26.18
CA PRO A 9 21.02 34.00 25.84
C PRO A 9 20.68 32.79 26.73
N LEU A 10 21.66 31.98 27.13
CA LEU A 10 21.46 30.87 28.08
C LEU A 10 20.92 31.36 29.44
N LYS A 11 21.39 32.52 29.91
CA LYS A 11 20.92 33.14 31.15
C LYS A 11 19.48 33.67 31.03
N GLU A 12 19.12 34.26 29.89
CA GLU A 12 17.77 34.78 29.65
C GLU A 12 16.72 33.67 29.47
N ILE A 13 17.06 32.57 28.78
CA ILE A 13 16.18 31.38 28.69
C ILE A 13 15.88 30.84 30.10
N ARG A 14 16.89 30.81 30.97
CA ARG A 14 16.77 30.32 32.35
C ARG A 14 15.99 31.27 33.27
N ARG A 15 15.81 32.54 32.87
CA ARG A 15 15.03 33.55 33.60
C ARG A 15 13.54 33.48 33.27
N ARG A 16 13.16 33.02 32.06
CA ARG A 16 11.78 32.78 31.63
C ARG A 16 11.53 31.29 31.34
N LYS A 17 11.68 30.45 32.37
CA LYS A 17 11.62 28.99 32.26
C LYS A 17 10.30 28.45 31.69
N LEU A 18 9.16 28.91 32.20
CA LEU A 18 7.85 28.39 31.79
C LEU A 18 7.56 28.64 30.31
N ARG A 19 7.81 29.88 29.84
CA ARG A 19 7.58 30.24 28.43
C ARG A 19 8.50 29.47 27.50
N SER A 20 9.80 29.45 27.78
CA SER A 20 10.78 28.74 26.94
C SER A 20 10.53 27.24 26.91
N TRP A 21 10.13 26.65 28.05
CA TRP A 21 9.87 25.22 28.13
C TRP A 21 8.61 24.82 27.35
N LEU A 22 7.54 25.60 27.46
CA LEU A 22 6.30 25.34 26.73
C LEU A 22 6.48 25.45 25.21
N THR A 23 7.26 26.43 24.73
CA THR A 23 7.60 26.54 23.31
C THR A 23 8.46 25.39 22.81
N LEU A 24 9.40 24.91 23.63
CA LEU A 24 10.28 23.81 23.26
C LEU A 24 9.51 22.48 23.15
N ILE A 25 8.62 22.21 24.12
CA ILE A 25 7.74 21.04 24.10
C ILE A 25 6.82 21.09 22.88
N GLY A 26 6.23 22.24 22.57
CA GLY A 26 5.35 22.38 21.41
C GLY A 26 6.04 22.03 20.09
N ILE A 27 7.28 22.51 19.89
CA ILE A 27 8.06 22.20 18.69
C ILE A 27 8.43 20.70 18.64
N ILE A 28 8.87 20.13 19.76
CA ILE A 28 9.26 18.70 19.83
C ILE A 28 8.06 17.81 19.51
N ILE A 29 6.91 18.03 20.15
CA ILE A 29 5.70 17.24 19.91
C ILE A 29 5.21 17.44 18.48
N GLY A 30 5.24 18.68 17.97
CA GLY A 30 4.82 19.00 16.60
C GLY A 30 5.65 18.25 15.55
N ILE A 31 6.98 18.31 15.64
CA ILE A 31 7.87 17.61 14.72
C ILE A 31 7.73 16.09 14.88
N ALA A 32 7.63 15.59 16.11
CA ALA A 32 7.46 14.16 16.37
C ALA A 32 6.17 13.61 15.73
N ALA A 33 5.05 14.34 15.85
CA ALA A 33 3.78 13.93 15.25
C ALA A 33 3.86 13.88 13.72
N VAL A 34 4.44 14.91 13.09
CA VAL A 34 4.60 14.98 11.62
C VAL A 34 5.49 13.84 11.12
N VAL A 35 6.65 13.61 11.74
CA VAL A 35 7.57 12.54 11.33
C VAL A 35 6.95 11.16 11.51
N SER A 36 6.22 10.94 12.61
CA SER A 36 5.51 9.68 12.86
C SER A 36 4.47 9.40 11.79
N LEU A 37 3.66 10.40 11.43
CA LEU A 37 2.62 10.28 10.41
C LEU A 37 3.22 9.99 9.03
N ILE A 38 4.30 10.69 8.65
CA ILE A 38 4.97 10.45 7.37
C ILE A 38 5.52 9.01 7.30
N THR A 39 6.17 8.57 8.37
CA THR A 39 6.77 7.23 8.44
C THR A 39 5.69 6.15 8.37
N LEU A 40 4.60 6.30 9.13
CA LEU A 40 3.45 5.39 9.08
C LEU A 40 2.79 5.39 7.71
N GLY A 41 2.54 6.56 7.11
CA GLY A 41 1.92 6.67 5.80
C GLY A 41 2.74 5.99 4.71
N SER A 42 4.05 6.22 4.70
CA SER A 42 4.95 5.55 3.76
C SER A 42 5.03 4.05 4.02
N GLY A 43 5.12 3.62 5.28
CA GLY A 43 5.16 2.20 5.65
C GLY A 43 3.89 1.46 5.24
N LEU A 44 2.72 2.07 5.47
CA LEU A 44 1.43 1.52 5.08
C LEU A 44 1.32 1.41 3.55
N LYS A 45 1.70 2.47 2.81
CA LYS A 45 1.72 2.43 1.34
C LYS A 45 2.58 1.27 0.83
N ASN A 46 3.77 1.09 1.39
CA ASN A 46 4.67 0.01 0.99
C ASN A 46 4.09 -1.37 1.35
N ALA A 47 3.46 -1.51 2.52
CA ALA A 47 2.82 -2.76 2.95
C ALA A 47 1.62 -3.12 2.07
N ILE A 48 0.84 -2.13 1.67
CA ILE A 48 -0.27 -2.28 0.73
C ILE A 48 0.30 -2.68 -0.64
N GLU A 49 1.25 -1.93 -1.19
CA GLU A 49 1.88 -2.25 -2.48
C GLU A 49 2.50 -3.65 -2.49
N GLY A 50 3.12 -4.10 -1.40
CA GLY A 50 3.62 -5.47 -1.28
C GLY A 50 2.51 -6.53 -1.33
N GLN A 51 1.39 -6.29 -0.65
CA GLN A 51 0.23 -7.19 -0.70
C GLN A 51 -0.42 -7.23 -2.09
N PHE A 52 -0.59 -6.06 -2.72
CA PHE A 52 -1.12 -5.97 -4.08
C PHE A 52 -0.16 -6.55 -5.13
N ALA A 53 1.15 -6.39 -4.95
CA ALA A 53 2.15 -7.05 -5.79
C ALA A 53 2.09 -8.58 -5.68
N ALA A 54 1.85 -9.12 -4.48
CA ALA A 54 1.64 -10.55 -4.27
C ALA A 54 0.33 -11.06 -4.92
N LEU A 55 -0.73 -10.26 -4.85
CA LEU A 55 -1.98 -10.50 -5.57
C LEU A 55 -1.79 -10.39 -7.09
N GLY A 56 -0.77 -9.64 -7.54
CA GLY A 56 -0.38 -9.45 -8.92
C GLY A 56 -1.29 -8.47 -9.64
N ASN A 57 -0.86 -7.21 -9.74
CA ASN A 57 -1.50 -6.14 -10.53
C ASN A 57 -1.60 -6.43 -12.04
N ASP A 58 -1.09 -7.59 -12.50
CA ASP A 58 -1.07 -8.04 -13.89
C ASP A 58 -1.90 -9.34 -14.12
N LYS A 59 -2.69 -9.81 -13.14
CA LYS A 59 -3.48 -11.04 -13.27
C LYS A 59 -4.94 -10.74 -13.66
N LEU A 60 -5.29 -11.09 -14.89
CA LEU A 60 -6.67 -11.06 -15.40
C LEU A 60 -7.28 -12.46 -15.26
N PHE A 61 -8.42 -12.57 -14.57
CA PHE A 61 -9.18 -13.81 -14.44
C PHE A 61 -10.25 -13.86 -15.52
N VAL A 62 -10.14 -14.82 -16.45
CA VAL A 62 -11.13 -15.09 -17.48
C VAL A 62 -11.92 -16.32 -17.06
N SER A 63 -13.21 -16.16 -16.77
CA SER A 63 -14.14 -17.24 -16.44
C SER A 63 -15.16 -17.39 -17.58
N PRO A 64 -15.58 -18.62 -17.95
CA PRO A 64 -16.61 -18.78 -18.96
C PRO A 64 -17.93 -18.13 -18.51
N LYS A 65 -18.72 -17.67 -19.49
CA LYS A 65 -20.12 -17.30 -19.23
C LYS A 65 -20.85 -18.56 -18.74
N GLY A 66 -21.41 -18.48 -17.54
CA GLY A 66 -21.96 -19.65 -16.81
C GLY A 66 -21.18 -19.90 -15.53
N ASN A 67 -21.10 -18.89 -14.66
CA ASN A 67 -20.36 -18.99 -13.40
C ASN A 67 -21.13 -19.93 -12.45
N THR A 68 -20.58 -21.11 -12.14
CA THR A 68 -21.13 -22.09 -11.18
C THR A 68 -21.25 -21.54 -9.75
N PHE A 69 -20.69 -20.36 -9.49
CA PHE A 69 -20.73 -19.66 -8.21
C PHE A 69 -22.01 -18.86 -7.94
N SER A 70 -22.98 -18.83 -8.87
CA SER A 70 -24.31 -18.26 -8.64
C SER A 70 -25.34 -19.38 -8.56
N PRO A 71 -25.86 -19.72 -7.36
CA PRO A 71 -26.88 -20.74 -7.24
C PRO A 71 -28.14 -20.30 -8.00
N GLY A 72 -28.48 -21.01 -9.08
CA GLY A 72 -29.74 -20.82 -9.82
C GLY A 72 -29.64 -20.41 -11.30
N LEU A 73 -28.44 -20.23 -11.86
CA LEU A 73 -28.27 -19.92 -13.29
C LEU A 73 -27.63 -21.11 -14.03
N SER A 74 -28.45 -22.07 -14.41
CA SER A 74 -28.10 -23.06 -15.44
C SER A 74 -28.19 -22.38 -16.80
N ILE A 75 -27.13 -21.67 -17.20
CA ILE A 75 -27.00 -21.21 -18.58
C ILE A 75 -25.80 -21.90 -19.18
N ASP A 76 -26.12 -22.81 -20.12
CA ASP A 76 -25.27 -23.40 -21.16
C ASP A 76 -23.77 -23.11 -20.96
N ALA A 77 -23.13 -23.97 -20.18
CA ALA A 77 -21.73 -23.80 -19.81
C ALA A 77 -20.88 -23.95 -21.08
N VAL A 78 -20.47 -22.82 -21.65
CA VAL A 78 -19.46 -22.80 -22.70
C VAL A 78 -18.18 -23.36 -22.09
N SER A 79 -17.85 -24.61 -22.45
CA SER A 79 -16.63 -25.26 -22.00
C SER A 79 -15.45 -24.53 -22.62
N ILE A 80 -14.63 -23.88 -21.78
CA ILE A 80 -13.34 -23.36 -22.22
C ILE A 80 -12.48 -24.57 -22.58
N ASN A 81 -12.03 -24.63 -23.84
CA ASN A 81 -11.18 -25.71 -24.32
C ASN A 81 -9.71 -25.27 -24.31
N ASP A 82 -8.76 -26.22 -24.34
CA ASP A 82 -7.33 -25.91 -24.35
C ASP A 82 -6.90 -25.06 -25.57
N ASP A 83 -7.70 -25.04 -26.64
CA ASP A 83 -7.47 -24.19 -27.80
C ASP A 83 -7.77 -22.71 -27.54
N ASP A 84 -8.70 -22.38 -26.63
CA ASP A 84 -8.98 -20.99 -26.23
C ASP A 84 -7.81 -20.42 -25.43
N LEU A 85 -7.11 -21.25 -24.65
CA LEU A 85 -5.90 -20.86 -23.92
C LEU A 85 -4.79 -20.39 -24.88
N LYS A 86 -4.61 -21.09 -26.01
CA LYS A 86 -3.61 -20.74 -27.05
C LYS A 86 -3.97 -19.45 -27.78
N VAL A 87 -5.26 -19.14 -27.93
CA VAL A 87 -5.72 -17.89 -28.55
C VAL A 87 -5.42 -16.71 -27.61
N VAL A 88 -5.70 -16.87 -26.31
CA VAL A 88 -5.44 -15.84 -25.29
C VAL A 88 -3.93 -15.59 -25.12
N GLU A 89 -3.09 -16.62 -25.20
CA GLU A 89 -1.63 -16.48 -25.13
C GLU A 89 -1.03 -15.66 -26.29
N ARG A 90 -1.70 -15.63 -27.45
CA ARG A 90 -1.24 -14.89 -28.64
C ARG A 90 -1.61 -13.41 -28.64
N VAL A 91 -2.44 -12.95 -27.71
CA VAL A 91 -2.88 -11.55 -27.64
C VAL A 91 -1.72 -10.66 -27.13
N GLN A 92 -1.45 -9.56 -27.85
CA GLN A 92 -0.44 -8.59 -27.42
C GLN A 92 -0.78 -8.02 -26.04
N GLY A 93 0.15 -8.19 -25.09
CA GLY A 93 0.00 -7.80 -23.69
C GLY A 93 -0.13 -8.97 -22.72
N VAL A 94 -0.41 -10.19 -23.19
CA VAL A 94 -0.48 -11.39 -22.35
C VAL A 94 0.90 -12.03 -22.24
N ARG A 95 1.54 -11.90 -21.07
CA ARG A 95 2.88 -12.46 -20.81
C ARG A 95 2.83 -13.95 -20.45
N ARG A 96 1.73 -14.41 -19.85
CA ARG A 96 1.50 -15.81 -19.48
C ARG A 96 0.01 -16.06 -19.29
N ALA A 97 -0.53 -17.07 -19.98
CA ALA A 97 -1.87 -17.58 -19.74
C ALA A 97 -1.77 -18.96 -19.09
N THR A 98 -2.54 -19.21 -18.03
CA THR A 98 -2.64 -20.53 -17.40
C THR A 98 -4.11 -20.85 -17.18
N GLY A 99 -4.52 -22.07 -17.49
CA GLY A 99 -5.83 -22.60 -17.13
C GLY A 99 -5.76 -23.31 -15.78
N PHE A 100 -6.87 -23.35 -15.05
CA PHE A 100 -7.08 -24.31 -13.97
C PHE A 100 -8.46 -24.94 -14.16
N ALA A 101 -8.52 -26.26 -14.17
CA ALA A 101 -9.77 -27.01 -14.19
C ALA A 101 -10.07 -27.46 -12.77
N THR A 102 -11.11 -26.90 -12.16
CA THR A 102 -11.64 -27.42 -10.89
C THR A 102 -12.57 -28.57 -11.23
N THR A 103 -12.05 -29.80 -11.20
CA THR A 103 -12.90 -31.00 -11.20
C THR A 103 -13.52 -31.12 -9.81
N THR A 104 -14.78 -30.72 -9.69
CA THR A 104 -15.61 -31.09 -8.54
C THR A 104 -16.13 -32.49 -8.84
N GLY A 105 -15.63 -33.48 -8.10
CA GLY A 105 -16.17 -34.84 -8.11
C GLY A 105 -17.54 -34.93 -7.48
#